data_AF-A0A2S5J088-F1
#
_entry.id   AF-A0A2S5J088-F1
#
_cell.length_a   1.000
_cell.length_b   1.000
_cell.length_c   1.000
_cell.angle_alpha   90.00
_cell.angle_beta   90.00
_cell.angle_gamma   90.00
#
_symmetry.space_group_name_H-M   'P 1'
#
loop_
_entity.id
_entity.type
_entity.pdbx_description
1 polymer ?
#
loop_
_entity_poly.entity_id
_entity_poly.type
_entity_poly.pdbx_seq_one_letter_code
_entity_poly.pdbx_strand_id
1 'polypeptide(L)'
;MGPRGQEPNESTDDAVWLDLVARLEGTSADAGSPVTPRSDDPGSADAPPSRGSGAHDAVRADDPPGDTPGDVTGTTSRERAEAIFRNQPFRSTGPRDYVAPEDPDEDEGFTPEDPPPLGSGDPLTVLAWIGAAGGPVMLFLVAMFWRTAPLAATLGLIAVFLAGAGYLLTKLPKHRDLGDDGAEV
;
A
#
# COMPACT_ATOMS: atom_id res chain seq x y z
N MET A 1 -35.29 16.72 1.87
CA MET A 1 -34.48 15.76 2.65
C MET A 1 -33.73 14.88 1.65
N GLY A 2 -32.47 15.19 1.33
CA GLY A 2 -31.64 14.27 0.54
C GLY A 2 -31.26 13.05 1.40
N PRO A 3 -31.24 11.83 0.86
CA PRO A 3 -30.78 10.67 1.60
C PRO A 3 -29.30 10.88 1.97
N ARG A 4 -28.98 10.77 3.26
CA ARG A 4 -27.60 10.83 3.73
C ARG A 4 -26.87 9.63 3.12
N GLY A 5 -25.75 9.89 2.44
CA GLY A 5 -24.85 8.82 2.00
C GLY A 5 -24.49 7.96 3.20
N GLN A 6 -24.65 6.64 3.07
CA GLN A 6 -24.11 5.70 4.05
C GLN A 6 -22.62 5.97 4.17
N GLU A 7 -22.17 6.31 5.38
CA GLU A 7 -20.74 6.41 5.64
C GLU A 7 -20.11 5.03 5.34
N PRO A 8 -18.93 4.99 4.69
CA PRO A 8 -18.21 3.75 4.46
C PRO A 8 -17.85 3.17 5.83
N ASN A 9 -18.59 2.15 6.25
CA ASN A 9 -18.27 1.36 7.42
C ASN A 9 -17.42 0.17 6.98
N GLU A 10 -16.53 -0.31 7.85
CA GLU A 10 -15.60 -1.41 7.54
C GLU A 10 -16.32 -2.64 6.95
N SER A 11 -17.57 -2.90 7.40
CA SER A 11 -18.39 -4.00 6.87
C SER A 11 -18.81 -3.85 5.40
N THR A 12 -18.94 -2.62 4.88
CA THR A 12 -19.26 -2.39 3.46
C THR A 12 -18.02 -2.56 2.59
N ASP A 13 -16.86 -2.15 3.09
CA ASP A 13 -15.57 -2.30 2.38
C ASP A 13 -15.16 -3.78 2.28
N ASP A 14 -15.38 -4.57 3.34
CA ASP A 14 -15.12 -6.02 3.34
C ASP A 14 -15.99 -6.76 2.32
N ALA A 15 -17.26 -6.37 2.18
CA ALA A 15 -18.18 -6.97 1.22
C ALA A 15 -17.79 -6.64 -0.23
N VAL A 16 -17.38 -5.39 -0.49
CA VAL A 16 -16.88 -4.96 -1.81
C VAL A 16 -15.55 -5.65 -2.14
N TRP A 17 -14.67 -5.80 -1.15
CA TRP A 17 -13.38 -6.49 -1.33
C TRP A 17 -13.57 -7.98 -1.62
N LEU A 18 -14.47 -8.67 -0.93
CA LEU A 18 -14.80 -10.07 -1.19
C LEU A 18 -15.37 -10.28 -2.60
N ASP A 19 -16.22 -9.36 -3.08
CA ASP A 19 -16.75 -9.41 -4.44
C ASP A 19 -15.65 -9.24 -5.50
N LEU A 20 -14.70 -8.34 -5.26
CA LEU A 20 -13.53 -8.14 -6.12
C LEU A 20 -12.64 -9.40 -6.18
N VAL A 21 -12.39 -10.05 -5.04
CA VAL A 21 -11.60 -11.29 -4.98
C VAL A 21 -12.31 -12.45 -5.66
N ALA A 22 -13.61 -12.64 -5.40
CA ALA A 22 -14.39 -13.70 -6.04
C ALA A 22 -14.39 -13.55 -7.57
N ARG A 23 -14.48 -12.32 -8.08
CA ARG A 23 -14.41 -12.02 -9.52
C ARG A 23 -13.02 -12.26 -10.12
N LEU A 24 -11.97 -11.98 -9.36
CA LEU A 24 -10.58 -12.20 -9.76
C LEU A 24 -10.25 -13.70 -9.81
N GLU A 25 -10.69 -14.47 -8.82
CA GLU A 25 -10.54 -15.93 -8.79
C GLU A 25 -11.38 -16.59 -9.90
N GLY A 26 -12.60 -16.11 -10.14
CA GLY A 26 -13.46 -16.57 -11.24
C GLY A 26 -12.89 -16.29 -12.65
N THR A 27 -12.25 -15.14 -12.84
CA THR A 27 -11.54 -14.80 -14.09
C THR A 27 -10.31 -15.69 -14.31
N SER A 28 -9.62 -16.06 -13.23
CA SER A 28 -8.43 -16.92 -13.30
C SER A 28 -8.78 -18.38 -13.65
N ALA A 29 -9.98 -18.83 -13.29
CA ALA A 29 -10.47 -20.17 -13.62
C ALA A 29 -10.89 -20.34 -15.09
N ASP A 30 -11.27 -19.26 -15.78
CA ASP A 30 -11.64 -19.27 -17.22
C ASP A 30 -10.42 -19.09 -18.15
N ALA A 31 -9.23 -18.81 -17.61
CA ALA A 31 -7.96 -18.77 -18.35
C ALA A 31 -7.37 -20.17 -18.65
N GLY A 32 -8.19 -21.22 -18.60
CA GLY A 32 -7.80 -22.61 -18.81
C GLY A 32 -7.86 -23.06 -20.26
N SER A 33 -6.88 -22.67 -21.08
CA SER A 33 -6.44 -23.50 -22.21
C SER A 33 -5.12 -24.18 -21.83
N PRO A 34 -4.98 -25.51 -21.93
CA PRO A 34 -3.84 -26.22 -21.37
C PRO A 34 -2.58 -25.99 -22.20
N VAL A 35 -1.55 -25.37 -21.60
CA VAL A 35 -0.17 -25.48 -22.08
C VAL A 35 0.29 -26.92 -21.82
N THR A 36 0.47 -27.69 -22.88
CA THR A 36 1.02 -29.04 -22.82
C THR A 36 2.53 -28.98 -22.58
N PRO A 37 3.10 -29.76 -21.64
CA PRO A 37 4.55 -29.80 -21.44
C PRO A 37 5.20 -30.57 -22.59
N ARG A 38 6.17 -29.94 -23.26
CA ARG A 38 7.04 -30.61 -24.24
C ARG A 38 7.91 -31.64 -23.50
N SER A 39 7.67 -32.92 -23.77
CA SER A 39 8.55 -34.03 -23.41
C SER A 39 9.33 -34.41 -24.66
N ASP A 40 10.66 -34.46 -24.55
CA ASP A 40 11.57 -34.90 -25.61
C ASP A 40 11.59 -36.43 -25.77
N ASP A 41 11.99 -36.85 -26.97
CA ASP A 41 12.52 -38.16 -27.42
C ASP A 41 11.57 -39.12 -28.19
N PRO A 42 12.07 -40.03 -29.06
CA PRO A 42 12.21 -39.76 -30.50
C PRO A 42 11.58 -40.87 -31.37
N GLY A 43 11.29 -40.55 -32.63
CA GLY A 43 11.19 -41.56 -33.70
C GLY A 43 9.91 -41.58 -34.52
N SER A 44 10.14 -41.69 -35.84
CA SER A 44 9.31 -42.40 -36.82
C SER A 44 8.08 -41.66 -37.38
N ALA A 45 8.35 -40.95 -38.48
CA ALA A 45 7.72 -41.03 -39.81
C ALA A 45 6.17 -40.98 -40.00
N ASP A 46 5.80 -40.14 -40.97
CA ASP A 46 4.69 -40.20 -41.95
C ASP A 46 3.22 -39.97 -41.54
N ALA A 47 2.71 -38.78 -41.90
CA ALA A 47 1.56 -38.48 -42.82
C ALA A 47 0.16 -39.17 -42.62
N PRO A 48 -0.94 -38.77 -43.32
CA PRO A 48 -2.11 -38.06 -42.74
C PRO A 48 -3.48 -38.78 -42.98
N PRO A 49 -4.62 -38.12 -43.33
CA PRO A 49 -5.67 -37.50 -42.50
C PRO A 49 -7.10 -38.09 -42.72
N SER A 50 -8.14 -37.63 -42.00
CA SER A 50 -9.59 -37.72 -42.38
C SER A 50 -10.43 -36.82 -41.45
N ARG A 51 -11.09 -35.72 -41.89
CA ARG A 51 -12.37 -35.50 -42.64
C ARG A 51 -13.67 -35.96 -41.94
N GLY A 52 -14.61 -35.01 -41.84
CA GLY A 52 -16.07 -35.18 -41.64
C GLY A 52 -16.62 -33.99 -40.82
N SER A 53 -17.15 -32.91 -41.40
CA SER A 53 -18.42 -32.73 -42.15
C SER A 53 -19.66 -33.12 -41.37
N GLY A 54 -20.55 -32.14 -41.13
CA GLY A 54 -21.91 -32.36 -40.62
C GLY A 54 -22.48 -31.13 -39.94
N ALA A 55 -23.10 -30.25 -40.71
CA ALA A 55 -24.07 -29.28 -40.20
C ALA A 55 -25.45 -29.95 -40.05
N HIS A 56 -26.43 -29.17 -39.59
CA HIS A 56 -27.90 -29.35 -39.62
C HIS A 56 -28.59 -29.85 -38.34
N ASP A 57 -29.33 -28.90 -37.75
CA ASP A 57 -30.64 -29.00 -37.08
C ASP A 57 -30.83 -29.75 -35.75
N ALA A 58 -31.18 -28.98 -34.71
CA ALA A 58 -32.45 -29.17 -34.01
C ALA A 58 -32.89 -27.92 -33.22
N VAL A 59 -34.18 -27.65 -33.37
CA VAL A 59 -35.01 -26.51 -32.92
C VAL A 59 -35.25 -26.46 -31.39
N ARG A 60 -35.09 -25.24 -30.85
CA ARG A 60 -35.92 -24.49 -29.88
C ARG A 60 -36.61 -25.18 -28.68
N ALA A 61 -36.26 -24.69 -27.49
CA ALA A 61 -37.08 -24.37 -26.30
C ALA A 61 -36.09 -23.77 -25.29
N ASP A 62 -36.31 -22.77 -24.45
CA ASP A 62 -37.39 -21.88 -24.06
C ASP A 62 -36.65 -20.77 -23.27
N ASP A 63 -37.02 -19.51 -23.45
CA ASP A 63 -36.32 -18.36 -22.85
C ASP A 63 -37.14 -17.83 -21.65
N PRO A 64 -36.60 -17.76 -20.42
CA PRO A 64 -37.17 -16.91 -19.39
C PRO A 64 -36.48 -15.53 -19.40
N PRO A 65 -37.24 -14.42 -19.36
CA PRO A 65 -36.68 -13.08 -19.43
C PRO A 65 -36.07 -12.72 -18.05
N GLY A 66 -34.76 -12.85 -17.95
CA GLY A 66 -33.96 -12.39 -16.82
C GLY A 66 -33.47 -10.96 -17.06
N ASP A 67 -34.21 -10.02 -16.51
CA ASP A 67 -33.92 -8.59 -16.38
C ASP A 67 -32.42 -8.30 -16.18
N THR A 68 -31.75 -7.81 -17.22
CA THR A 68 -30.38 -7.29 -17.13
C THR A 68 -30.40 -5.79 -17.44
N PRO A 69 -30.45 -4.92 -16.41
CA PRO A 69 -30.22 -3.51 -16.61
C PRO A 69 -28.72 -3.30 -16.86
N GLY A 70 -28.35 -3.06 -18.12
CA GLY A 70 -27.08 -2.42 -18.44
C GLY A 70 -26.12 -3.17 -19.36
N ASP A 71 -26.60 -3.72 -20.48
CA ASP A 71 -25.79 -3.69 -21.70
C ASP A 71 -25.75 -2.23 -22.20
N VAL A 72 -24.79 -1.48 -21.70
CA VAL A 72 -24.41 -0.21 -22.30
C VAL A 72 -22.99 -0.40 -22.80
N THR A 73 -22.91 -0.83 -24.06
CA THR A 73 -21.74 -1.17 -24.88
C THR A 73 -21.22 -2.60 -24.70
N GLY A 74 -21.65 -3.50 -25.61
CA GLY A 74 -21.11 -4.84 -25.84
C GLY A 74 -19.65 -4.86 -26.32
N THR A 75 -18.79 -4.15 -25.60
CA THR A 75 -17.34 -4.17 -25.78
C THR A 75 -16.76 -5.17 -24.79
N THR A 76 -15.96 -6.10 -25.29
CA THR A 76 -15.29 -7.07 -24.42
C THR A 76 -14.33 -6.34 -23.47
N SER A 77 -14.00 -6.92 -22.30
CA SER A 77 -13.05 -6.31 -21.34
C SER A 77 -11.72 -5.92 -22.00
N ARG A 78 -11.31 -6.69 -23.01
CA ARG A 78 -10.13 -6.43 -23.85
C ARG A 78 -10.27 -5.15 -24.68
N GLU A 79 -11.42 -4.95 -25.28
CA GLU A 79 -11.74 -3.80 -26.13
C GLU A 79 -11.87 -2.51 -25.31
N ARG A 80 -12.38 -2.62 -24.07
CA ARG A 80 -12.37 -1.52 -23.09
C ARG A 80 -10.95 -1.15 -22.65
N ALA A 81 -10.10 -2.15 -22.37
CA ALA A 81 -8.69 -1.89 -22.04
C ALA A 81 -7.96 -1.22 -23.22
N GLU A 82 -8.18 -1.70 -24.44
CA GLU A 82 -7.58 -1.15 -25.65
C GLU A 82 -8.04 0.30 -25.94
N ALA A 83 -9.29 0.65 -25.63
CA ALA A 83 -9.79 2.01 -25.75
C ALA A 83 -9.09 3.01 -24.81
N ILE A 84 -8.62 2.58 -23.63
CA ILE A 84 -7.88 3.42 -22.68
C ILE A 84 -6.51 3.81 -23.25
N PHE A 85 -5.85 2.90 -23.97
CA PHE A 85 -4.51 3.12 -24.51
C PHE A 85 -4.49 3.66 -25.94
N ARG A 86 -5.61 3.62 -26.67
CA ARG A 86 -5.72 4.03 -28.09
C ARG A 86 -5.27 5.47 -28.39
N ASN A 87 -5.44 6.38 -27.43
CA ASN A 87 -5.08 7.79 -27.57
C ASN A 87 -3.84 8.19 -26.77
N GLN A 88 -3.13 7.23 -26.17
CA GLN A 88 -1.86 7.53 -25.53
C GLN A 88 -0.74 7.47 -26.58
N PRO A 89 0.12 8.50 -26.69
CA PRO A 89 1.28 8.41 -27.54
C PRO A 89 2.15 7.27 -27.02
N PHE A 90 2.31 6.21 -27.82
CA PHE A 90 3.24 5.13 -27.53
C PHE A 90 4.65 5.71 -27.50
N ARG A 91 5.13 6.04 -26.30
CA ARG A 91 6.56 6.27 -26.10
C ARG A 91 7.20 4.89 -26.16
N SER A 92 8.07 4.69 -27.14
CA SER A 92 8.89 3.46 -27.29
C SER A 92 9.82 3.23 -26.10
N THR A 93 9.98 4.27 -25.27
CA THR A 93 10.69 4.27 -24.00
C THR A 93 9.65 4.07 -22.90
N GLY A 94 9.63 2.87 -22.32
CA GLY A 94 8.81 2.54 -21.18
C GLY A 94 9.30 3.25 -19.91
N PRO A 95 8.52 3.22 -18.81
CA PRO A 95 8.90 3.83 -17.54
C PRO A 95 10.11 3.20 -16.87
N ARG A 96 10.94 2.40 -17.54
CA ARG A 96 12.21 1.85 -17.04
C ARG A 96 13.37 2.11 -18.00
N ASP A 97 13.10 2.73 -19.14
CA ASP A 97 14.07 2.92 -20.21
C ASP A 97 14.73 4.31 -20.09
N TYR A 98 15.10 4.70 -18.87
CA TYR A 98 15.85 5.94 -18.64
C TYR A 98 17.33 5.67 -18.87
N VAL A 99 17.95 6.57 -19.64
CA VAL A 99 19.41 6.64 -19.76
C VAL A 99 19.88 7.59 -18.68
N ALA A 100 20.78 7.14 -17.81
CA ALA A 100 21.42 8.01 -16.84
C ALA A 100 22.17 9.11 -17.59
N PRO A 101 22.04 10.39 -17.19
CA PRO A 101 22.91 11.45 -17.69
C PRO A 101 24.37 11.05 -17.46
N GLU A 102 25.20 11.22 -18.48
CA GLU A 102 26.65 11.10 -18.35
C GLU A 102 27.14 12.38 -17.67
N ASP A 103 27.22 12.38 -16.34
CA ASP A 103 27.67 13.55 -15.59
C ASP A 103 29.20 13.59 -15.58
N PRO A 104 29.83 14.71 -15.98
CA PRO A 104 31.30 14.82 -15.99
C PRO A 104 31.92 14.71 -14.58
N ASP A 105 31.07 14.74 -13.54
CA ASP A 105 31.41 14.68 -12.12
C ASP A 105 31.00 13.32 -11.48
N GLU A 106 30.76 12.26 -12.28
CA GLU A 106 30.45 10.89 -11.82
C GLU A 106 31.43 10.31 -10.78
N ASP A 107 32.63 10.89 -10.68
CA ASP A 107 33.66 10.51 -9.72
C ASP A 107 33.50 11.20 -8.33
N GLU A 108 32.70 12.26 -8.23
CA GLU A 108 32.39 12.96 -6.97
C GLU A 108 31.13 12.36 -6.31
N GLY A 109 31.16 11.05 -6.06
CA GLY A 109 30.05 10.34 -5.42
C GLY A 109 29.61 10.99 -4.10
N PHE A 110 28.29 10.98 -3.86
CA PHE A 110 27.68 11.51 -2.63
C PHE A 110 28.42 10.99 -1.39
N THR A 111 29.10 11.89 -0.69
CA THR A 111 29.73 11.62 0.60
C THR A 111 28.89 12.30 1.67
N PRO A 112 28.09 11.56 2.45
CA PRO A 112 27.38 12.14 3.57
C PRO A 112 28.36 12.87 4.49
N GLU A 113 27.95 14.02 5.01
CA GLU A 113 28.69 14.65 6.09
C GLU A 113 28.77 13.69 7.29
N ASP A 114 29.94 13.64 7.94
CA ASP A 114 30.13 12.82 9.13
C ASP A 114 29.10 13.25 10.20
N PRO A 115 28.29 12.32 10.73
CA PRO A 115 27.24 12.68 11.66
C PRO A 115 27.85 13.29 12.93
N PRO A 116 27.17 14.29 13.55
CA PRO A 116 27.61 14.84 14.82
C PRO A 116 27.82 13.75 15.87
N PRO A 117 28.79 13.91 16.81
CA PRO A 117 29.06 12.91 17.83
C PRO A 117 27.80 12.54 18.61
N LEU A 118 27.53 11.23 18.69
CA LEU A 118 26.45 10.67 19.48
C LEU A 118 26.68 11.02 20.97
N GLY A 119 25.91 11.99 21.48
CA GLY A 119 26.07 12.51 22.85
C GLY A 119 26.12 14.04 22.95
N SER A 120 26.12 14.76 21.84
CA SER A 120 26.01 16.24 21.81
C SER A 120 24.60 16.77 22.09
N GLY A 121 23.66 15.89 22.50
CA GLY A 121 22.28 16.27 22.79
C GLY A 121 22.20 17.34 23.89
N ASP A 122 21.30 18.31 23.71
CA ASP A 122 21.05 19.38 24.67
C ASP A 122 20.73 18.80 26.07
N PRO A 123 21.56 19.07 27.11
CA PRO A 123 21.42 18.45 28.42
C PRO A 123 20.08 18.79 29.08
N LEU A 124 19.49 19.96 28.78
CA LEU A 124 18.15 20.32 29.27
C LEU A 124 17.08 19.43 28.67
N THR A 125 17.22 19.05 27.40
CA THR A 125 16.29 18.16 26.72
C THR A 125 16.38 16.75 27.30
N VAL A 126 17.57 16.26 27.61
CA VAL A 126 17.77 14.99 28.31
C VAL A 126 17.12 15.01 29.70
N LEU A 127 17.36 16.06 30.49
CA LEU A 127 16.76 16.19 31.82
C LEU A 127 15.23 16.26 31.75
N ALA A 128 14.70 16.95 30.75
CA ALA A 128 13.26 17.05 30.54
C ALA A 128 12.64 15.69 30.15
N TRP A 129 13.34 14.86 29.36
CA TRP A 129 12.92 13.47 29.10
C TRP A 129 12.97 12.61 30.36
N ILE A 130 13.99 12.76 31.20
CA ILE A 130 14.06 12.08 32.50
C ILE A 130 12.87 12.49 33.37
N GLY A 131 12.51 13.78 33.42
CA GLY A 131 11.33 14.25 34.14
C GLY A 131 10.02 13.74 33.54
N ALA A 132 9.88 13.80 32.21
CA ALA A 132 8.67 13.44 31.49
C ALA A 132 8.39 11.93 31.48
N ALA A 133 9.40 11.10 31.19
CA ALA A 133 9.26 9.65 31.22
C ALA A 133 9.44 9.08 32.64
N GLY A 134 10.40 9.62 33.39
CA GLY A 134 10.68 9.19 34.75
C GLY A 134 9.60 9.58 35.75
N GLY A 135 8.88 10.68 35.56
CA GLY A 135 7.79 11.10 36.45
C GLY A 135 6.69 10.03 36.61
N PRO A 136 6.05 9.55 35.53
CA PRO A 136 5.04 8.49 35.59
C PRO A 136 5.60 7.17 36.11
N VAL A 137 6.80 6.78 35.67
CA VAL A 137 7.47 5.56 36.15
C VAL A 137 7.76 5.65 37.66
N MET A 138 8.27 6.78 38.11
CA MET A 138 8.60 7.01 39.51
C MET A 138 7.34 7.10 40.37
N LEU A 139 6.26 7.74 39.88
CA LEU A 139 4.96 7.72 40.55
C LEU A 139 4.42 6.30 40.70
N PHE A 140 4.55 5.46 39.67
CA PHE A 140 4.16 4.05 39.74
C PHE A 140 4.99 3.28 40.79
N LEU A 141 6.30 3.46 40.80
CA LEU A 141 7.19 2.83 41.79
C LEU A 141 6.87 3.32 43.22
N VAL A 142 6.64 4.62 43.41
CA VAL A 142 6.22 5.19 44.70
C VAL A 142 4.86 4.63 45.13
N ALA A 143 3.89 4.50 44.23
CA ALA A 143 2.60 3.91 44.55
C ALA A 143 2.71 2.44 44.98
N MET A 144 3.62 1.68 44.36
CA MET A 144 3.82 0.26 44.64
C MET A 144 4.62 0.00 45.91
N PHE A 145 5.73 0.72 46.12
CA PHE A 145 6.67 0.47 47.22
C PHE A 145 6.53 1.45 48.38
N TRP A 146 5.89 2.60 48.17
CA TRP A 146 5.82 3.70 49.15
C TRP A 146 4.42 4.32 49.23
N ARG A 147 3.42 3.46 49.46
CA ARG A 147 1.99 3.83 49.49
C ARG A 147 1.62 4.92 50.51
N THR A 148 2.43 5.12 51.54
CA THR A 148 2.26 6.18 52.56
C THR A 148 3.08 7.44 52.24
N ALA A 149 3.52 7.63 51.00
CA ALA A 149 4.28 8.81 50.60
C ALA A 149 3.52 10.11 50.95
N PRO A 150 4.21 11.13 51.51
CA PRO A 150 3.57 12.38 51.87
C PRO A 150 3.07 13.11 50.61
N LEU A 151 1.97 13.85 50.75
CA LEU A 151 1.34 14.60 49.64
C LEU A 151 2.34 15.53 48.94
N ALA A 152 3.26 16.15 49.69
CA ALA A 152 4.29 17.01 49.11
C ALA A 152 5.20 16.27 48.12
N ALA A 153 5.56 15.01 48.39
CA ALA A 153 6.41 14.22 47.50
C ALA A 153 5.68 13.83 46.21
N THR A 154 4.40 13.45 46.30
CA THR A 154 3.60 13.12 45.12
C THR A 154 3.36 14.35 44.25
N LEU A 155 3.03 15.50 44.84
CA LEU A 155 2.94 16.77 44.10
C LEU A 155 4.27 17.18 43.48
N GLY A 156 5.39 16.97 44.17
CA GLY A 156 6.72 17.24 43.64
C GLY A 156 7.01 16.43 42.37
N LEU A 157 6.70 15.13 42.38
CA LEU A 157 6.84 14.26 41.20
C LEU A 157 5.94 14.69 40.04
N ILE A 158 4.69 15.05 40.32
CA ILE A 158 3.76 15.57 39.31
C ILE A 158 4.29 16.88 38.73
N ALA A 159 4.81 17.79 39.57
CA ALA A 159 5.38 19.06 39.13
C ALA A 159 6.61 18.85 38.23
N VAL A 160 7.51 17.92 38.58
CA VAL A 160 8.67 17.55 37.75
C VAL A 160 8.23 16.98 36.40
N PHE A 161 7.22 16.11 36.40
CA PHE A 161 6.64 15.56 35.17
C PHE A 161 6.08 16.67 34.26
N LEU A 162 5.26 17.56 34.82
CA LEU A 162 4.64 18.65 34.07
C LEU A 162 5.67 19.65 33.54
N ALA A 163 6.71 19.95 34.33
CA ALA A 163 7.80 20.81 33.89
C ALA A 163 8.59 20.19 32.73
N GLY A 164 8.93 18.90 32.81
CA GLY A 164 9.59 18.16 31.73
C GLY A 164 8.75 18.08 30.46
N ALA A 165 7.49 17.67 30.59
CA ALA A 165 6.56 17.57 29.46
C ALA A 165 6.30 18.95 28.81
N GLY A 166 6.11 19.99 29.62
CA GLY A 166 5.94 21.36 29.14
C GLY A 166 7.17 21.86 28.39
N TYR A 167 8.38 21.59 28.89
CA TYR A 167 9.63 21.92 28.20
C TYR A 167 9.75 21.21 26.86
N LEU A 168 9.49 19.89 26.79
CA LEU A 168 9.49 19.13 25.54
C LEU A 168 8.51 19.73 24.51
N LEU A 169 7.35 20.19 24.97
CA LEU A 169 6.35 20.81 24.10
C LEU A 169 6.89 22.08 23.41
N THR A 170 7.75 22.84 24.09
CA THR A 170 8.41 24.02 23.49
C THR A 170 9.47 23.66 22.44
N LYS A 171 10.00 22.43 22.49
CA LYS A 171 11.01 21.92 21.55
C LYS A 171 10.42 21.28 20.30
N LEU A 172 9.10 21.09 20.24
CA LEU A 172 8.45 20.54 19.05
C LEU A 172 8.65 21.48 17.84
N PRO A 173 9.13 20.96 16.69
CA PRO A 173 9.24 21.75 15.47
C PRO A 173 7.84 22.17 15.00
N LYS A 174 7.70 23.46 14.69
CA LYS A 174 6.41 24.07 14.32
C LYS A 174 6.14 24.06 12.82
N HIS A 175 7.15 23.73 12.03
CA HIS A 175 7.11 23.62 10.58
C HIS A 175 7.57 22.23 10.20
N ARG A 176 6.82 21.59 9.30
CA ARG A 176 7.32 20.46 8.51
C ARG A 176 7.81 21.04 7.20
N ASP A 177 9.02 20.67 6.79
CA ASP A 177 9.41 20.88 5.41
C ASP A 177 8.61 19.91 4.53
N LEU A 178 7.97 20.46 3.51
CA LEU A 178 7.12 19.73 2.57
C LEU A 178 7.84 19.46 1.23
N GLY A 179 9.03 20.04 1.04
CA GLY A 179 9.81 19.92 -0.20
C GLY A 179 11.12 19.15 -0.04
N ASP A 180 11.51 18.82 1.18
CA ASP A 180 12.68 17.98 1.46
C ASP A 180 12.23 16.53 1.71
N ASP A 181 12.12 15.78 0.60
CA ASP A 181 11.79 14.35 0.61
C ASP A 181 13.06 13.47 0.80
N GLY A 182 14.21 14.07 1.14
CA GLY A 182 15.49 13.37 1.36
C GLY A 182 16.12 12.78 0.09
N ALA A 183 15.64 13.13 -1.09
CA ALA A 183 16.20 12.76 -2.38
C ALA A 183 16.87 13.97 -3.02
N GLU A 184 18.17 14.17 -2.77
CA GLU A 184 19.02 14.96 -3.67
C GLU A 184 19.46 14.04 -4.82
N VAL A 185 19.22 14.48 -6.06
CA VAL A 185 19.59 13.76 -7.30
C VAL A 185 20.89 14.26 -7.85
#